data_AF-W4RWS6-F1
#
_entry.id   AF-W4RWS6-F1
#
_cell.length_a   1.000
_cell.length_b   1.000
_cell.length_c   1.000
_cell.angle_alpha   90.00
_cell.angle_beta   90.00
_cell.angle_gamma   90.00
#
_symmetry.space_group_name_H-M   'P 1'
#
loop_
_entity.id
_entity.type
_entity.pdbx_description
1 polymer ?
#
loop_
_entity_poly.entity_id
_entity_poly.type
_entity_poly.pdbx_seq_one_letter_code
_entity_poly.pdbx_strand_id
1 'polypeptide(L)'
;MWDLAEDADSIALIEAFAAANKPHGLVCHAPGALRRVKGSDGKPLVNGRRVTGFTNSEEEGVGLTKIVPFLVEDVLTELGGRYEKGADWGVHVVTDGLLVTGQNPASSEKAAEALLELSKR
;
A
#
# COMPACT_ATOMS: atom_id res chain seq x y z
N MET A 1 1.95 9.40 5.76
CA MET A 1 0.56 9.45 6.30
C MET A 1 -0.02 10.85 6.28
N TRP A 2 0.76 11.92 6.52
CA TRP A 2 0.27 13.30 6.52
C TRP A 2 0.50 14.05 5.20
N ASP A 3 1.62 13.74 4.55
CA ASP A 3 2.18 14.45 3.41
C ASP A 3 1.81 13.76 2.09
N LEU A 4 2.50 12.67 1.74
CA LEU A 4 2.36 11.98 0.46
C LEU A 4 0.94 11.43 0.21
N ALA A 5 0.17 11.21 1.27
CA ALA A 5 -1.22 10.75 1.15
C ALA A 5 -2.20 11.85 0.70
N GLU A 6 -1.83 13.12 0.87
CA GLU A 6 -2.65 14.28 0.48
C GLU A 6 -1.96 15.16 -0.58
N ASP A 7 -0.72 14.85 -0.95
CA ASP A 7 0.06 15.57 -1.94
C ASP A 7 -0.36 15.22 -3.38
N ALA A 8 -0.68 16.26 -4.17
CA ALA A 8 -1.20 16.09 -5.52
C ALA A 8 -0.17 15.47 -6.49
N ASP A 9 1.12 15.78 -6.33
CA ASP A 9 2.18 15.24 -7.17
C ASP A 9 2.43 13.76 -6.87
N SER A 10 2.41 13.36 -5.58
CA SER A 10 2.48 11.97 -5.16
C SER A 10 1.33 11.14 -5.73
N ILE A 11 0.10 11.66 -5.62
CA ILE A 11 -1.09 11.00 -6.18
C ILE A 11 -0.93 10.84 -7.70
N ALA A 12 -0.65 11.93 -8.42
CA ALA A 12 -0.52 11.91 -9.88
C ALA A 12 0.60 10.97 -10.36
N LEU A 13 1.71 10.88 -9.63
CA LEU A 13 2.81 9.98 -9.95
C LEU A 13 2.38 8.51 -9.85
N ILE A 14 1.67 8.14 -8.79
CA ILE A 14 1.20 6.75 -8.61
C ILE A 14 0.16 6.41 -9.68
N GLU A 15 -0.78 7.32 -9.95
CA GLU A 15 -1.79 7.15 -11.01
C GLU A 15 -1.12 6.97 -12.39
N ALA A 16 -0.09 7.76 -12.70
CA ALA A 16 0.66 7.65 -13.94
C ALA A 16 1.39 6.31 -14.07
N PHE A 17 1.99 5.80 -12.99
CA PHE A 17 2.61 4.47 -12.99
C PHE A 17 1.60 3.35 -13.22
N ALA A 18 0.44 3.42 -12.56
CA ALA A 18 -0.63 2.46 -12.75
C ALA A 18 -1.18 2.49 -14.19
N ALA A 19 -1.46 3.68 -14.73
CA ALA A 19 -1.96 3.86 -16.10
C ALA A 19 -0.94 3.40 -17.17
N ALA A 20 0.36 3.58 -16.91
CA ALA A 20 1.43 3.14 -17.78
C ALA A 20 1.75 1.63 -17.66
N ASN A 21 0.99 0.87 -16.85
CA ASN A 21 1.28 -0.54 -16.54
C ASN A 21 2.74 -0.75 -16.09
N LYS A 22 3.21 0.10 -15.17
CA LYS A 22 4.54 -0.04 -14.57
C LYS A 22 4.46 -0.70 -13.20
N PRO A 23 5.39 -1.62 -12.88
CA PRO A 23 5.53 -2.14 -11.52
C PRO A 23 5.73 -1.00 -10.51
N HIS A 24 5.00 -1.05 -9.39
CA HIS A 24 5.18 -0.11 -8.28
C HIS A 24 4.92 -0.81 -6.94
N GLY A 25 5.69 -0.41 -5.92
CA GLY A 25 5.74 -1.08 -4.62
C GLY A 25 5.60 -0.09 -3.47
N LEU A 26 4.82 -0.46 -2.44
CA LEU A 26 4.64 0.33 -1.21
C LEU A 26 4.75 -0.58 0.02
N VAL A 27 5.47 -0.16 1.05
CA VAL A 27 5.73 -0.99 2.25
C VAL A 27 5.40 -0.23 3.54
N CYS A 28 4.95 -0.94 4.58
CA CYS A 28 4.68 -0.39 5.91
C CYS A 28 3.53 0.63 5.86
N HIS A 29 3.80 1.91 6.14
CA HIS A 29 2.81 2.98 6.06
C HIS A 29 2.61 3.53 4.64
N ALA A 30 3.55 3.26 3.72
CA ALA A 30 3.49 3.81 2.38
C ALA A 30 2.20 3.44 1.59
N PRO A 31 1.59 2.24 1.75
CA PRO A 31 0.27 1.96 1.18
C PRO A 31 -0.82 2.97 1.57
N GLY A 32 -0.67 3.69 2.69
CA GLY A 32 -1.54 4.82 3.04
C GLY A 32 -1.52 5.97 2.03
N ALA A 33 -0.48 6.10 1.20
CA ALA A 33 -0.45 7.06 0.09
C ALA A 33 -1.49 6.75 -1.00
N LEU A 34 -2.01 5.51 -1.06
CA LEU A 34 -3.06 5.11 -2.00
C LEU A 34 -4.44 5.68 -1.65
N ARG A 35 -4.58 6.36 -0.50
CA ARG A 35 -5.86 6.84 0.04
C ARG A 35 -6.68 7.66 -0.96
N ARG A 36 -6.00 8.43 -1.81
CA ARG A 36 -6.61 9.33 -2.79
C ARG A 36 -6.36 8.92 -4.25
N VAL A 37 -5.58 7.87 -4.47
CA VAL A 37 -5.15 7.41 -5.79
C VAL A 37 -6.28 6.68 -6.50
N LYS A 38 -6.55 7.03 -7.75
CA LYS A 38 -7.60 6.42 -8.57
C LYS A 38 -7.05 5.64 -9.75
N GLY A 39 -7.79 4.62 -10.17
CA GLY A 39 -7.58 3.93 -11.44
C GLY A 39 -8.09 4.76 -12.63
N SER A 40 -7.83 4.28 -13.85
CA SER A 40 -8.31 4.89 -15.09
C SER A 40 -9.84 4.91 -15.23
N ASP A 41 -10.55 4.08 -14.44
CA ASP A 41 -12.01 4.06 -14.33
C ASP A 41 -12.55 5.07 -13.29
N GLY A 42 -11.69 5.88 -12.67
CA GLY A 42 -12.03 6.89 -11.67
C GLY A 42 -12.34 6.33 -10.28
N LYS A 43 -12.30 5.00 -10.08
CA LYS A 43 -12.48 4.36 -8.77
C LYS A 43 -11.16 4.34 -7.99
N PRO A 44 -11.16 4.13 -6.67
CA PRO A 44 -9.92 3.94 -5.92
C PRO A 44 -9.06 2.84 -6.55
N LEU A 45 -7.76 3.07 -6.68
CA LEU A 45 -6.86 2.13 -7.36
C LEU A 45 -6.89 0.73 -6.73
N VAL A 46 -7.10 0.67 -5.41
CA VAL A 46 -7.14 -0.58 -4.63
C VAL A 46 -8.49 -1.30 -4.65
N ASN A 47 -9.54 -0.70 -5.23
CA ASN A 47 -10.88 -1.27 -5.21
C ASN A 47 -10.92 -2.66 -5.87
N GLY A 48 -11.28 -3.69 -5.10
CA GLY A 48 -11.33 -5.09 -5.53
C GLY A 48 -9.97 -5.79 -5.62
N ARG A 49 -8.85 -5.09 -5.38
CA ARG A 49 -7.49 -5.64 -5.43
C ARG A 49 -7.05 -6.17 -4.07
N ARG A 50 -6.15 -7.15 -4.09
CA ARG A 50 -5.46 -7.65 -2.89
C ARG A 50 -4.34 -6.67 -2.49
N VAL A 51 -4.30 -6.28 -1.23
CA VAL A 51 -3.31 -5.33 -0.70
C VAL A 51 -2.94 -5.66 0.75
N THR A 52 -1.78 -5.20 1.20
CA THR A 52 -1.38 -5.19 2.61
C THR A 52 -0.72 -3.86 2.97
N GLY A 53 -0.39 -3.66 4.23
CA GLY A 53 0.27 -2.48 4.79
C GLY A 53 0.44 -2.65 6.30
N PHE A 54 0.86 -1.61 7.00
CA PHE A 54 1.04 -1.69 8.46
C PHE A 54 -0.31 -1.99 9.13
N THR A 55 -0.36 -3.04 9.93
CA THR A 55 -1.64 -3.51 10.51
C THR A 55 -2.08 -2.58 11.64
N ASN A 56 -3.38 -2.59 11.93
CA ASN A 56 -3.90 -1.86 13.09
C ASN A 56 -3.29 -2.37 14.40
N SER A 57 -3.00 -3.67 14.49
CA SER A 57 -2.36 -4.28 15.66
C SER A 57 -0.89 -3.88 15.80
N GLU A 58 -0.16 -3.73 14.69
CA GLU A 58 1.20 -3.18 14.70
C GLU A 58 1.22 -1.70 15.11
N GLU A 59 0.26 -0.90 14.62
CA GLU A 59 0.10 0.52 15.03
C GLU A 59 -0.24 0.66 16.51
N GLU A 60 -1.13 -0.20 17.03
CA GLU A 60 -1.45 -0.25 18.46
C GLU A 60 -0.22 -0.70 19.27
N GLY A 61 0.53 -1.67 18.75
CA GLY A 61 1.76 -2.17 19.37
C GLY A 61 2.83 -1.09 19.54
N VAL A 62 2.84 -0.05 18.69
CA VAL A 62 3.73 1.12 18.83
C VAL A 62 3.06 2.31 19.53
N GLY A 63 1.78 2.20 19.90
CA GLY A 63 1.06 3.21 20.68
C GLY A 63 0.70 4.48 19.91
N LEU A 64 0.64 4.42 18.57
CA LEU A 64 0.46 5.60 17.72
C LEU A 64 -0.93 5.68 17.07
N THR A 65 -1.85 4.76 17.38
CA THR A 65 -3.21 4.71 16.81
C THR A 65 -3.99 6.02 16.97
N LYS A 66 -3.75 6.77 18.05
CA LYS A 66 -4.40 8.07 18.31
C LYS A 66 -3.62 9.28 17.78
N ILE A 67 -2.45 9.06 17.19
CA ILE A 67 -1.55 10.09 16.68
C ILE A 67 -1.64 10.16 15.16
N VAL A 68 -1.63 9.01 14.48
CA VAL A 68 -1.74 8.94 13.03
C VAL A 68 -3.10 9.48 12.56
N PRO A 69 -3.16 10.15 11.39
CA PRO A 69 -4.39 10.80 10.92
C PRO A 69 -5.42 9.79 10.41
N PHE A 70 -4.97 8.57 10.11
CA PHE A 70 -5.76 7.42 9.73
C PHE A 70 -4.92 6.16 9.87
N LEU A 71 -5.59 5.01 9.94
CA LEU A 71 -4.96 3.70 9.94
C LEU A 71 -4.90 3.12 8.52
N VAL A 72 -3.79 2.48 8.16
CA VAL A 72 -3.55 1.98 6.80
C VAL A 72 -4.53 0.86 6.44
N GLU A 73 -4.69 -0.12 7.34
CA GLU A 73 -5.62 -1.24 7.15
C GLU A 73 -7.07 -0.78 6.95
N ASP A 74 -7.53 0.15 7.78
CA ASP A 74 -8.90 0.69 7.69
C ASP A 74 -9.12 1.40 6.37
N VAL A 75 -8.24 2.35 6.01
CA VAL A 75 -8.38 3.13 4.78
C VAL A 75 -8.35 2.24 3.54
N LEU A 76 -7.45 1.25 3.48
CA LEU A 76 -7.39 0.34 2.34
C LEU A 76 -8.66 -0.51 2.22
N THR A 77 -9.22 -0.94 3.35
CA THR A 77 -10.48 -1.70 3.40
C THR A 77 -11.67 -0.84 2.97
N GLU A 78 -11.78 0.40 3.48
CA GLU A 78 -12.83 1.36 3.14
C GLU A 78 -12.85 1.69 1.63
N LEU A 79 -11.69 1.72 0.98
CA LEU A 79 -11.55 1.94 -0.46
C LEU A 79 -11.88 0.70 -1.30
N GLY A 80 -12.33 -0.39 -0.67
CA GLY A 80 -12.71 -1.64 -1.33
C GLY A 80 -11.53 -2.60 -1.56
N GLY A 81 -10.38 -2.34 -0.95
CA GLY A 81 -9.24 -3.24 -0.98
C GLY A 81 -9.53 -4.53 -0.20
N ARG A 82 -9.09 -5.67 -0.76
CA ARG A 82 -9.07 -6.96 -0.07
C ARG A 82 -7.80 -7.03 0.77
N TYR A 83 -7.88 -6.42 1.96
CA TYR A 83 -6.74 -6.33 2.86
C TYR A 83 -6.33 -7.71 3.39
N GLU A 84 -5.04 -8.02 3.29
CA GLU A 84 -4.43 -9.24 3.83
C GLU A 84 -3.35 -8.86 4.84
N LYS A 85 -3.20 -9.68 5.89
CA LYS A 85 -2.14 -9.54 6.88
C LYS A 85 -1.62 -10.88 7.35
N GLY A 86 -0.33 -10.92 7.63
CA GLY A 86 0.34 -11.99 8.36
C GLY A 86 0.37 -11.72 9.87
N ALA A 87 1.24 -12.43 10.58
CA ALA A 87 1.54 -12.11 11.97
C ALA A 87 2.23 -10.74 12.06
N ASP A 88 1.95 -9.99 13.12
CA ASP A 88 2.62 -8.72 13.41
C ASP A 88 4.14 -8.92 13.41
N TRP A 89 4.86 -7.95 12.84
CA TRP A 89 6.32 -7.95 12.68
C TRP A 89 6.88 -9.04 11.76
N GLY A 90 6.04 -9.94 11.26
CA GLY A 90 6.41 -10.99 10.31
C GLY A 90 6.50 -10.47 8.87
N VAL A 91 7.18 -11.23 8.01
CA VAL A 91 7.27 -10.92 6.57
C VAL A 91 5.94 -11.27 5.89
N HIS A 92 5.28 -10.26 5.31
CA HIS A 92 4.07 -10.45 4.51
C HIS A 92 4.05 -9.47 3.32
N VAL A 93 3.93 -10.02 2.12
CA VAL A 93 3.94 -9.27 0.85
C VAL A 93 2.80 -9.78 -0.02
N VAL A 94 2.06 -8.85 -0.61
CA VAL A 94 0.97 -9.12 -1.55
C VAL A 94 1.35 -8.51 -2.89
N THR A 95 1.28 -9.33 -3.94
CA THR A 95 1.42 -8.89 -5.34
C THR A 95 0.10 -9.10 -6.06
N ASP A 96 -0.50 -8.03 -6.57
CA ASP A 96 -1.72 -8.05 -7.39
C ASP A 96 -1.45 -7.35 -8.73
N GLY A 97 -1.22 -8.16 -9.77
CA GLY A 97 -0.76 -7.68 -11.07
C GLY A 97 0.61 -7.02 -10.95
N LEU A 98 0.66 -5.70 -11.12
CA LEU A 98 1.88 -4.87 -11.06
C LEU A 98 2.01 -4.04 -9.77
N LEU A 99 1.03 -4.13 -8.87
CA LEU A 99 1.06 -3.50 -7.57
C LEU A 99 1.63 -4.48 -6.55
N VAL A 100 2.73 -4.09 -5.90
CA VAL A 100 3.33 -4.81 -4.77
C VAL A 100 3.07 -4.03 -3.49
N THR A 101 2.59 -4.71 -2.46
CA THR A 101 2.45 -4.12 -1.12
C THR A 101 3.10 -5.00 -0.07
N GLY A 102 3.77 -4.39 0.91
CA GLY A 102 4.42 -5.09 2.03
C GLY A 102 3.93 -4.57 3.37
N GLN A 103 3.71 -5.48 4.33
CA GLN A 103 3.04 -5.18 5.59
C GLN A 103 3.86 -4.21 6.47
N ASN A 104 5.15 -4.47 6.66
CA ASN A 104 5.97 -3.80 7.68
C ASN A 104 7.45 -3.74 7.25
N PRO A 105 8.36 -3.17 8.06
CA PRO A 105 9.77 -3.06 7.67
C PRO A 105 10.44 -4.40 7.33
N ALA A 106 10.07 -5.49 8.02
CA ALA A 106 10.59 -6.84 7.74
C ALA A 106 10.20 -7.32 6.32
N SER A 107 9.14 -6.77 5.76
CA SER A 107 8.65 -7.11 4.41
C SER A 107 9.38 -6.37 3.29
N SER A 108 10.28 -5.44 3.60
CA SER A 108 10.91 -4.56 2.59
C SER A 108 11.74 -5.33 1.55
N GLU A 109 12.58 -6.26 1.99
CA GLU A 109 13.44 -7.04 1.10
C GLU A 109 12.61 -7.87 0.11
N LYS A 110 11.67 -8.67 0.63
CA LYS A 110 10.79 -9.51 -0.18
C LYS A 110 9.89 -8.69 -1.13
N ALA A 111 9.44 -7.50 -0.70
CA ALA A 111 8.68 -6.60 -1.57
C ALA A 111 9.54 -6.04 -2.72
N ALA A 112 10.79 -5.67 -2.44
CA ALA A 112 11.73 -5.21 -3.46
C ALA A 112 12.08 -6.33 -4.46
N GLU A 113 12.31 -7.56 -3.99
CA GLU A 113 12.51 -8.74 -4.85
C GLU A 113 11.32 -8.96 -5.79
N ALA A 114 10.09 -8.96 -5.24
CA ALA A 114 8.87 -9.11 -6.04
C ALA A 114 8.74 -8.00 -7.10
N LEU A 115 9.06 -6.76 -6.74
CA LEU A 115 9.03 -5.62 -7.66
C LEU A 115 10.08 -5.74 -8.78
N LEU A 116 11.29 -6.19 -8.45
CA LEU A 116 12.36 -6.42 -9.42
C LEU A 116 11.99 -7.52 -10.41
N GLU A 117 11.38 -8.62 -9.96
CA GLU A 117 10.91 -9.71 -10.83
C GLU A 117 9.86 -9.24 -11.84
N LEU A 118 9.00 -8.29 -11.47
CA LEU A 118 8.03 -7.69 -12.39
C LEU A 118 8.69 -6.75 -13.41
N SER A 119 9.83 -6.14 -13.05
CA SER A 119 10.54 -5.14 -13.86
C SER A 119 11.47 -5.73 -14.92
N LYS A 120 11.70 -7.04 -14.87
CA LYS A 120 12.55 -7.78 -15.84
C LYS A 120 11.79 -8.20 -17.11
N ARG A 121 10.49 -7.92 -17.19
CA ARG A 121 9.59 -8.38 -18.25
C ARG A 121 9.46 -7.38 -19.39
#